data_AF-A0A970IYR3-F1
#
_entry.id   AF-A0A970IYR3-F1
#
_cell.length_a   1.000
_cell.length_b   1.000
_cell.length_c   1.000
_cell.angle_alpha   90.00
_cell.angle_beta   90.00
_cell.angle_gamma   90.00
#
_symmetry.space_group_name_H-M   'P 1'
#
loop_
_entity.id
_entity.type
_entity.pdbx_description
1 polymer ?
#
loop_
_entity_poly.entity_id
_entity_poly.type
_entity_poly.pdbx_seq_one_letter_code
_entity_poly.pdbx_strand_id
1 'polypeptide(L)'
;VDHIIPRSLIKDDSIDNKVLVLKKYNQLKADRDVLPYDIISKMKPYWEKLKDCGLISNKKFYNLCRKEFNEEDIAGFINRQIVETSQIVKHVVNLLYANYPNTKIHTIRPLLVSILREQLSLYKVRDINDYHHAHDAYLTGCVANFIRIRYPKLEKEILYSEYLRLPTERRKYNSGFIVNSFVRNHIDDTTGEVVWDANEQISKIKKVLNYKDCFITKKVEESTGEFYNQTLVGPNMATAPIRASLDPKIYGGYTNVNIAYMVALEYRKGTQMKKVLAGIPIMFAQRFKRDQEALIEYLKEQFRTNEIIILKPKILKSQLVDFDGHLLYLASSGEFNNAKQLILDYEFNELVYLIDKDKLSESDENHKRLNKFYQVFIEKLEKHYPFYQNIARKFKNATNDFEKLDFTKKCKFVLEMLKITQANSTNAYFKNFGIGNLGDRMDRLNGKSLDFDKTIFIDQSVTGMYEKRYRL
;
A
#
# COMPACT_ATOMS: atom_id res chain seq x y z
N VAL A 1 15.19 18.31 -14.18
CA VAL A 1 16.01 17.37 -13.38
C VAL A 1 16.55 16.32 -14.32
N ASP A 2 17.84 16.02 -14.25
CA ASP A 2 18.51 15.02 -15.07
C ASP A 2 19.21 13.96 -14.18
N HIS A 3 19.47 12.78 -14.73
CA HIS A 3 20.17 11.68 -14.06
C HIS A 3 21.67 11.70 -14.38
N ILE A 4 22.54 11.65 -13.36
CA ILE A 4 24.01 11.69 -13.56
C ILE A 4 24.46 10.50 -14.40
N ILE A 5 24.14 9.28 -13.94
CA ILE A 5 24.25 8.05 -14.72
C ILE A 5 22.92 7.81 -15.42
N PRO A 6 22.89 7.59 -16.75
CA PRO A 6 21.66 7.35 -17.49
C PRO A 6 20.82 6.19 -16.97
N ARG A 7 19.50 6.33 -17.08
CA ARG A 7 18.55 5.29 -16.70
C ARG A 7 18.63 4.01 -17.54
N SER A 8 19.22 4.10 -18.73
CA SER A 8 19.56 2.94 -19.58
C SER A 8 20.58 2.03 -18.90
N LEU A 9 21.51 2.58 -18.11
CA LEU A 9 22.53 1.84 -17.38
C LEU A 9 22.11 1.48 -15.95
N ILE A 10 21.43 2.38 -15.24
CA ILE A 10 20.95 2.14 -13.88
C ILE A 10 19.65 2.87 -13.61
N LYS A 11 18.61 2.16 -13.17
CA LYS A 11 17.39 2.79 -12.63
C LYS A 11 17.61 3.25 -11.18
N ASP A 12 18.43 4.28 -10.98
CA ASP A 12 18.66 4.94 -9.67
C ASP A 12 17.99 6.33 -9.67
N ASP A 13 16.88 6.44 -8.93
CA ASP A 13 16.09 7.67 -8.78
C ASP A 13 16.38 8.46 -7.49
N SER A 14 17.42 8.07 -6.75
CA SER A 14 17.86 8.77 -5.55
C SER A 14 18.43 10.16 -5.88
N ILE A 15 18.49 11.03 -4.85
CA ILE A 15 19.15 12.34 -4.97
C ILE A 15 20.62 12.18 -5.38
N ASP A 16 21.26 11.06 -5.04
CA ASP A 16 22.65 10.75 -5.41
C ASP A 16 22.87 10.56 -6.90
N ASN A 17 21.81 10.30 -7.67
CA ASN A 17 21.88 10.20 -9.12
C ASN A 17 21.09 11.30 -9.84
N LYS A 18 20.60 12.33 -9.14
CA LYS A 18 19.80 13.42 -9.74
C LYS A 18 20.44 14.79 -9.60
N VAL A 19 20.36 15.61 -10.64
CA VAL A 19 20.82 16.99 -10.65
C VAL A 19 19.79 17.92 -11.27
N LEU A 20 19.73 19.16 -10.78
CA LEU A 20 18.96 20.23 -11.42
C LEU A 20 19.89 21.03 -12.32
N VAL A 21 19.59 21.04 -13.62
CA VAL A 21 20.36 21.74 -14.65
C VAL A 21 19.43 22.49 -15.58
N LEU A 22 19.96 23.52 -16.25
CA LEU A 22 19.24 24.19 -17.33
C LEU A 22 19.01 23.21 -18.50
N LYS A 23 17.87 23.35 -19.19
CA LYS A 23 17.44 22.46 -20.29
C LYS A 23 18.53 22.23 -21.35
N LYS A 24 19.26 23.29 -21.72
CA LYS A 24 20.36 23.22 -22.70
C LYS A 24 21.46 22.22 -22.32
N TYR A 25 21.82 22.12 -21.04
CA TYR A 25 22.88 21.21 -20.58
C TYR A 25 22.40 19.77 -20.51
N ASN A 26 21.11 19.56 -20.23
CA ASN A 26 20.50 18.24 -20.35
C ASN A 26 20.54 17.73 -21.81
N GLN A 27 20.20 18.61 -22.76
CA GLN A 27 20.28 18.29 -24.19
C GLN A 27 21.72 18.06 -24.66
N LEU A 28 22.69 18.82 -24.15
CA LEU A 28 24.11 18.65 -24.47
C LEU A 28 24.67 17.30 -23.97
N LYS A 29 24.20 16.82 -22.81
CA LYS A 29 24.57 15.50 -22.31
C LYS A 29 23.98 14.39 -23.19
N ALA A 30 22.75 14.56 -23.68
CA ALA A 30 22.07 13.58 -24.52
C ALA A 30 22.15 12.15 -23.94
N ASP A 31 22.41 11.15 -24.77
CA ASP A 31 22.55 9.74 -24.39
C ASP A 31 23.98 9.35 -23.95
N ARG A 32 24.83 10.33 -23.59
CA ARG A 32 26.18 10.02 -23.09
C ARG A 32 26.10 9.39 -21.69
N ASP A 33 26.88 8.34 -21.50
CA ASP A 33 26.99 7.66 -20.20
C ASP A 33 27.64 8.54 -19.12
N VAL A 34 28.59 9.38 -19.53
CA VAL A 34 29.36 10.28 -18.65
C VAL A 34 29.21 11.74 -19.06
N LEU A 35 29.53 12.65 -18.13
CA LEU A 35 29.54 14.08 -18.42
C LEU A 35 30.70 14.45 -19.36
N PRO A 36 30.49 15.41 -20.28
CA PRO A 36 31.56 16.01 -21.06
C PRO A 36 32.72 16.52 -20.19
N TYR A 37 33.96 16.29 -20.63
CA TYR A 37 35.17 16.62 -19.86
C TYR A 37 35.26 18.11 -19.49
N ASP A 38 34.86 19.00 -20.40
CA ASP A 38 34.80 20.44 -20.19
C ASP A 38 33.87 20.82 -19.03
N ILE A 39 32.71 20.16 -18.93
CA ILE A 39 31.79 20.33 -17.80
C ILE A 39 32.42 19.82 -16.50
N ILE A 40 33.03 18.62 -16.53
CA ILE A 40 33.68 18.04 -15.35
C ILE A 40 34.81 18.96 -14.86
N SER A 41 35.70 19.37 -15.75
CA SER A 41 36.87 20.21 -15.40
C SER A 41 36.43 21.55 -14.80
N LYS A 42 35.39 22.17 -15.36
CA LYS A 42 34.87 23.46 -14.88
C LYS A 42 34.15 23.34 -13.53
N MET A 43 33.40 22.27 -13.33
CA MET A 43 32.51 22.13 -12.17
C MET A 43 33.11 21.37 -11.00
N LYS A 44 34.18 20.57 -11.22
CA LYS A 44 34.80 19.75 -10.18
C LYS A 44 35.16 20.51 -8.90
N PRO A 45 35.79 21.71 -8.93
CA PRO A 45 36.09 22.46 -7.70
C PRO A 45 34.83 22.84 -6.91
N TYR A 46 33.75 23.18 -7.61
CA TYR A 46 32.46 23.48 -6.99
C TYR A 46 31.83 22.23 -6.35
N TRP A 47 31.81 21.11 -7.08
CA TRP A 47 31.29 19.85 -6.54
C TRP A 47 32.10 19.33 -5.37
N GLU A 48 33.42 19.55 -5.37
CA GLU A 48 34.28 19.21 -4.24
C GLU A 48 33.91 20.02 -3.00
N LYS A 49 33.72 21.34 -3.14
CA LYS A 49 33.21 22.17 -2.05
C LYS A 49 31.84 21.70 -1.54
N LEU A 50 30.93 21.29 -2.43
CA LEU A 50 29.64 20.73 -2.02
C LEU A 50 29.77 19.43 -1.24
N LYS A 51 30.71 18.56 -1.66
CA LYS A 51 31.00 17.28 -0.99
C LYS A 51 31.59 17.54 0.39
N ASP A 52 32.54 18.46 0.49
CA ASP A 52 33.21 18.80 1.75
C ASP A 52 32.26 19.47 2.75
N CYS A 53 31.28 20.24 2.26
CA CYS A 53 30.19 20.79 3.08
C CYS A 53 29.06 19.77 3.37
N GLY A 54 29.15 18.53 2.91
CA GLY A 54 28.13 17.49 3.13
C GLY A 54 26.83 17.68 2.34
N LEU A 55 26.81 18.57 1.34
CA LEU A 55 25.63 18.84 0.50
C LEU A 55 25.45 17.79 -0.62
N ILE A 56 26.52 17.09 -0.98
CA ILE A 56 26.46 15.92 -1.87
C ILE A 56 27.27 14.76 -1.27
N SER A 57 26.84 13.52 -1.55
CA SER A 57 27.58 12.34 -1.10
C SER A 57 28.87 12.12 -1.90
N ASN A 58 29.79 11.34 -1.32
CA ASN A 58 30.98 10.85 -2.03
C ASN A 58 30.61 10.06 -3.30
N LYS A 59 29.53 9.26 -3.24
CA LYS A 59 29.02 8.51 -4.41
C LYS A 59 28.58 9.47 -5.52
N LYS A 60 27.83 10.51 -5.18
CA LYS A 60 27.37 11.52 -6.15
C LYS A 60 28.54 12.27 -6.78
N PHE A 61 29.50 12.72 -5.96
CA PHE A 61 30.72 13.37 -6.45
C PHE A 61 31.52 12.46 -7.39
N TYR A 62 31.74 11.20 -7.00
CA TYR A 62 32.44 10.22 -7.83
C TYR A 62 31.75 10.03 -9.19
N ASN A 63 30.42 9.88 -9.19
CA ASN A 63 29.65 9.73 -10.43
C ASN A 63 29.69 10.98 -11.32
N LEU A 64 29.66 12.19 -10.73
CA LEU A 64 29.77 13.45 -11.46
C LEU A 64 31.14 13.63 -12.12
N CYS A 65 32.20 13.17 -11.45
CA CYS A 65 33.58 13.28 -11.94
C CYS A 65 34.05 12.06 -12.76
N ARG A 66 33.16 11.11 -13.03
CA ARG A 66 33.50 9.87 -13.74
C ARG A 66 33.83 10.18 -15.21
N LYS A 67 34.96 9.65 -15.68
CA LYS A 67 35.45 9.86 -17.05
C LYS A 67 34.95 8.82 -18.04
N GLU A 68 34.77 7.58 -17.60
CA GLU A 68 34.33 6.47 -18.43
C GLU A 68 33.67 5.37 -17.59
N PHE A 69 32.94 4.49 -18.27
CA PHE A 69 32.53 3.19 -17.72
C PHE A 69 33.33 2.12 -18.43
N ASN A 70 34.03 1.28 -17.68
CA ASN A 70 34.60 0.07 -18.28
C ASN A 70 33.51 -1.01 -18.43
N GLU A 71 33.81 -2.06 -19.19
CA GLU A 71 32.84 -3.13 -19.40
C GLU A 71 32.40 -3.82 -18.10
N GLU A 72 33.28 -3.92 -17.10
CA GLU A 72 32.99 -4.54 -15.81
C GLU A 72 32.05 -3.69 -14.94
N ASP A 73 32.11 -2.38 -15.09
CA ASP A 73 31.24 -1.41 -14.45
C ASP A 73 29.83 -1.58 -15.00
N ILE A 74 29.72 -1.58 -16.33
CA ILE A 74 28.46 -1.79 -17.06
C ILE A 74 27.86 -3.14 -16.67
N ALA A 75 28.65 -4.22 -16.74
CA ALA A 75 28.22 -5.55 -16.30
C ALA A 75 27.82 -5.58 -14.81
N GLY A 76 28.53 -4.85 -13.95
CA GLY A 76 28.20 -4.71 -12.53
C GLY A 76 26.90 -3.93 -12.28
N PHE A 77 26.57 -2.91 -13.08
CA PHE A 77 25.28 -2.21 -13.01
C PHE A 77 24.14 -3.09 -13.47
N ILE A 78 24.36 -3.78 -14.58
CA ILE A 78 23.48 -4.75 -15.20
C ILE A 78 23.13 -5.89 -14.22
N ASN A 79 24.11 -6.53 -13.61
CA ASN A 79 23.88 -7.60 -12.61
C ASN A 79 23.19 -7.08 -11.35
N ARG A 80 23.50 -5.85 -10.91
CA ARG A 80 22.79 -5.20 -9.79
C ARG A 80 21.31 -4.93 -10.08
N GLN A 81 20.86 -4.99 -11.33
CA GLN A 81 19.43 -4.87 -11.66
C GLN A 81 18.69 -6.21 -11.60
N ILE A 82 19.41 -7.34 -11.55
CA ILE A 82 18.83 -8.69 -11.58
C ILE A 82 18.99 -9.37 -10.22
N VAL A 83 20.20 -9.31 -9.66
CA VAL A 83 20.62 -10.07 -8.49
C VAL A 83 20.32 -9.30 -7.21
N GLU A 84 19.56 -9.87 -6.29
CA GLU A 84 19.22 -9.23 -5.02
C GLU A 84 20.42 -9.22 -4.06
N THR A 85 20.83 -8.03 -3.62
CA THR A 85 22.04 -7.83 -2.80
C THR A 85 21.72 -7.36 -1.38
N SER A 86 20.45 -7.10 -1.06
CA SER A 86 20.01 -6.54 0.20
C SER A 86 20.24 -7.50 1.38
N GLN A 87 20.87 -7.01 2.45
CA GLN A 87 21.13 -7.82 3.65
C GLN A 87 19.85 -8.29 4.32
N ILE A 88 18.80 -7.44 4.35
CA ILE A 88 17.51 -7.85 4.91
C ILE A 88 16.92 -9.05 4.14
N VAL A 89 17.04 -9.07 2.80
CA VAL A 89 16.57 -10.21 2.01
C VAL A 89 17.40 -11.45 2.30
N LYS A 90 18.73 -11.34 2.42
CA LYS A 90 19.58 -12.47 2.80
C LYS A 90 19.18 -13.07 4.16
N HIS A 91 18.86 -12.24 5.15
CA HIS A 91 18.37 -12.73 6.44
C HIS A 91 17.02 -13.44 6.34
N VAL A 92 16.08 -12.91 5.54
CA VAL A 92 14.80 -13.57 5.28
C VAL A 92 15.01 -14.93 4.61
N VAL A 93 15.90 -15.00 3.62
CA VAL A 93 16.23 -16.26 2.94
C VAL A 93 16.87 -17.27 3.90
N ASN A 94 17.79 -16.83 4.76
CA ASN A 94 18.38 -17.69 5.79
C ASN A 94 17.32 -18.26 6.74
N LEU A 95 16.35 -17.43 7.15
CA LEU A 95 15.24 -17.89 7.97
C LEU A 95 14.39 -18.92 7.24
N LEU A 96 14.08 -18.71 5.96
CA LEU A 96 13.34 -19.66 5.15
C LEU A 96 14.11 -20.98 4.96
N TYR A 97 15.42 -20.91 4.71
CA TYR A 97 16.26 -22.10 4.53
C TYR A 97 16.38 -22.91 5.83
N ALA A 98 16.47 -22.24 6.98
CA ALA A 98 16.48 -22.90 8.29
C ALA A 98 15.18 -23.67 8.58
N ASN A 99 14.04 -23.17 8.11
CA ASN A 99 12.73 -23.82 8.27
C ASN A 99 12.41 -24.83 7.15
N TYR A 100 12.97 -24.63 5.95
CA TYR A 100 12.68 -25.41 4.74
C TYR A 100 13.98 -25.77 4.00
N PRO A 101 14.84 -26.64 4.56
CA PRO A 101 16.21 -26.86 4.07
C PRO A 101 16.28 -27.48 2.67
N ASN A 102 15.25 -28.22 2.26
CA ASN A 102 15.20 -28.89 0.95
C ASN A 102 14.52 -28.04 -0.14
N THR A 103 14.19 -26.78 0.15
CA THR A 103 13.48 -25.90 -0.78
C THR A 103 14.45 -24.97 -1.50
N LYS A 104 14.33 -24.90 -2.83
CA LYS A 104 15.05 -23.90 -3.64
C LYS A 104 14.44 -22.52 -3.47
N ILE A 105 15.19 -21.59 -2.88
CA ILE A 105 14.74 -20.22 -2.65
C ILE A 105 15.34 -19.29 -3.72
N HIS A 106 14.46 -18.66 -4.49
CA HIS A 106 14.82 -17.72 -5.54
C HIS A 106 14.50 -16.29 -5.10
N THR A 107 15.43 -15.37 -5.31
CA THR A 107 15.23 -13.94 -5.02
C THR A 107 15.14 -13.15 -6.31
N ILE A 108 14.03 -12.45 -6.52
CA ILE A 108 13.79 -11.63 -7.71
C ILE A 108 13.73 -10.16 -7.30
N ARG A 109 14.46 -9.31 -8.04
CA ARG A 109 14.38 -7.87 -7.82
C ARG A 109 13.02 -7.29 -8.26
N PRO A 110 12.43 -6.37 -7.46
CA PRO A 110 11.18 -5.68 -7.83
C PRO A 110 11.22 -4.92 -9.15
N LEU A 111 12.41 -4.53 -9.61
CA LEU A 111 12.59 -3.85 -10.89
C LEU A 111 12.14 -4.72 -12.08
N LEU A 112 12.42 -6.03 -12.07
CA LEU A 112 12.03 -6.94 -13.16
C LEU A 112 10.51 -7.02 -13.31
N VAL A 113 9.80 -7.15 -12.19
CA VAL A 113 8.33 -7.14 -12.15
C VAL A 113 7.78 -5.79 -12.62
N SER A 114 8.45 -4.68 -12.25
CA SER A 114 8.02 -3.34 -12.66
C SER A 114 8.15 -3.13 -14.17
N ILE A 115 9.26 -3.55 -14.77
CA ILE A 115 9.47 -3.50 -16.23
C ILE A 115 8.48 -4.42 -16.94
N LEU A 116 8.24 -5.64 -16.40
CA LEU A 116 7.25 -6.57 -16.96
C LEU A 116 5.85 -5.95 -16.99
N ARG A 117 5.45 -5.27 -15.91
CA ARG A 117 4.17 -4.57 -15.86
C ARG A 117 4.07 -3.48 -16.93
N GLU A 118 5.11 -2.66 -17.10
CA GLU A 118 5.14 -1.62 -18.13
C GLU A 118 5.01 -2.23 -19.53
N GLN A 119 5.77 -3.29 -19.82
CA GLN A 119 5.79 -3.95 -21.12
C GLN A 119 4.48 -4.65 -21.48
N LEU A 120 3.75 -5.16 -20.48
CA LEU A 120 2.49 -5.88 -20.67
C LEU A 120 1.24 -5.01 -20.40
N SER A 121 1.42 -3.71 -20.12
CA SER A 121 0.36 -2.78 -19.72
C SER A 121 -0.45 -3.25 -18.51
N LEU A 122 0.23 -3.81 -17.51
CA LEU A 122 -0.38 -4.30 -16.26
C LEU A 122 -0.37 -3.21 -15.20
N TYR A 123 -1.34 -2.31 -15.31
CA TYR A 123 -1.46 -1.10 -14.50
C TYR A 123 -1.59 -1.40 -13.00
N LYS A 124 -0.79 -0.70 -12.19
CA LYS A 124 -0.78 -0.79 -10.73
C LYS A 124 -1.05 0.58 -10.13
N VAL A 125 -2.17 0.70 -9.41
CA VAL A 125 -2.52 1.90 -8.63
C VAL A 125 -2.88 1.46 -7.22
N ARG A 126 -2.15 1.99 -6.24
CA ARG A 126 -2.32 1.62 -4.82
C ARG A 126 -3.62 2.16 -4.23
N ASP A 127 -4.11 3.28 -4.77
CA ASP A 127 -5.30 3.94 -4.26
C ASP A 127 -6.62 3.27 -4.68
N ILE A 128 -6.57 2.33 -5.64
CA ILE A 128 -7.75 1.57 -6.07
C ILE A 128 -8.05 0.44 -5.08
N ASN A 129 -7.05 -0.42 -4.81
CA ASN A 129 -7.20 -1.57 -3.92
C ASN A 129 -5.84 -2.16 -3.52
N ASP A 130 -5.87 -3.08 -2.56
CA ASP A 130 -4.70 -3.79 -2.04
C ASP A 130 -4.29 -5.02 -2.89
N TYR A 131 -5.01 -5.34 -3.98
CA TYR A 131 -4.71 -6.52 -4.81
C TYR A 131 -3.34 -6.45 -5.47
N HIS A 132 -2.78 -5.24 -5.59
CA HIS A 132 -1.47 -5.05 -6.16
C HIS A 132 -0.36 -5.82 -5.42
N HIS A 133 -0.50 -6.10 -4.12
CA HIS A 133 0.42 -6.95 -3.38
C HIS A 133 0.36 -8.41 -3.85
N ALA A 134 -0.84 -8.98 -3.99
CA ALA A 134 -1.04 -10.33 -4.50
C ALA A 134 -0.58 -10.45 -5.95
N HIS A 135 -0.90 -9.47 -6.79
CA HIS A 135 -0.44 -9.42 -8.18
C HIS A 135 1.09 -9.33 -8.30
N ASP A 136 1.75 -8.51 -7.47
CA ASP A 136 3.21 -8.42 -7.45
C ASP A 136 3.84 -9.76 -7.01
N ALA A 137 3.27 -10.46 -6.03
CA ALA A 137 3.73 -11.80 -5.63
C ALA A 137 3.57 -12.84 -6.74
N TYR A 138 2.43 -12.87 -7.42
CA TYR A 138 2.19 -13.76 -8.56
C TYR A 138 3.16 -13.49 -9.72
N LEU A 139 3.31 -12.23 -10.13
CA LEU A 139 4.23 -11.83 -11.21
C LEU A 139 5.69 -12.13 -10.84
N THR A 140 6.06 -12.02 -9.57
CA THR A 140 7.39 -12.41 -9.09
C THR A 140 7.64 -13.89 -9.36
N GLY A 141 6.66 -14.76 -9.08
CA GLY A 141 6.72 -16.18 -9.43
C GLY A 141 6.82 -16.44 -10.93
N CYS A 142 6.05 -15.70 -11.75
CA CYS A 142 6.13 -15.79 -13.21
C CYS A 142 7.53 -15.42 -13.75
N VAL A 143 8.11 -14.33 -13.24
CA VAL A 143 9.47 -13.89 -13.62
C VAL A 143 10.51 -14.91 -13.19
N ALA A 144 10.42 -15.45 -11.97
CA ALA A 144 11.33 -16.49 -11.49
C ALA A 144 11.27 -17.75 -12.38
N ASN A 145 10.06 -18.22 -12.71
CA ASN A 145 9.88 -19.38 -13.57
C ASN A 145 10.39 -19.12 -15.00
N PHE A 146 10.16 -17.92 -15.53
CA PHE A 146 10.70 -17.52 -16.83
C PHE A 146 12.24 -17.55 -16.84
N ILE A 147 12.89 -16.96 -15.83
CA ILE A 147 14.37 -16.96 -15.74
C ILE A 147 14.90 -18.39 -15.65
N ARG A 148 14.26 -19.24 -14.85
CA ARG A 148 14.62 -20.66 -14.70
C ARG A 148 14.59 -21.40 -16.05
N ILE A 149 13.54 -21.21 -16.84
CA ILE A 149 13.37 -21.89 -18.14
C ILE A 149 14.31 -21.28 -19.20
N ARG A 150 14.29 -19.96 -19.34
CA ARG A 150 14.95 -19.25 -20.46
C ARG A 150 16.45 -19.08 -20.26
N TYR A 151 16.89 -18.97 -19.00
CA TYR A 151 18.27 -18.67 -18.63
C TYR A 151 18.75 -19.57 -17.48
N PRO A 152 18.90 -20.90 -17.68
CA PRO A 152 19.35 -21.81 -16.62
C PRO A 152 20.71 -21.42 -16.00
N LYS A 153 21.58 -20.75 -16.78
CA LYS A 153 22.85 -20.22 -16.30
C LYS A 153 22.68 -19.04 -15.33
N LEU A 154 21.61 -18.26 -15.49
CA LEU A 154 21.26 -17.10 -14.65
C LEU A 154 20.43 -17.52 -13.42
N GLU A 155 19.74 -18.67 -13.48
CA GLU A 155 19.07 -19.27 -12.31
C GLU A 155 20.01 -19.35 -11.09
N LYS A 156 21.27 -19.72 -11.33
CA LYS A 156 22.31 -19.81 -10.29
C LYS A 156 22.56 -18.50 -9.53
N GLU A 157 22.35 -17.36 -10.19
CA GLU A 157 22.58 -16.03 -9.61
C GLU A 157 21.36 -15.53 -8.80
N ILE A 158 20.17 -16.04 -9.10
CA ILE A 158 18.94 -15.75 -8.33
C ILE A 158 18.62 -16.83 -7.27
N LEU A 159 19.26 -18.00 -7.36
CA LEU A 159 19.19 -19.09 -6.40
C LEU A 159 20.18 -18.86 -5.26
N TYR A 160 19.65 -18.69 -4.04
CA TYR A 160 20.47 -18.27 -2.90
C TYR A 160 21.61 -19.23 -2.54
N SER A 161 21.38 -20.53 -2.57
CA SER A 161 22.36 -21.57 -2.20
C SER A 161 23.59 -21.60 -3.11
N GLU A 162 23.44 -21.16 -4.36
CA GLU A 162 24.51 -21.10 -5.35
C GLU A 162 25.16 -19.71 -5.42
N TYR A 163 24.40 -18.64 -5.17
CA TYR A 163 24.90 -17.27 -5.13
C TYR A 163 26.10 -17.07 -4.18
N LEU A 164 26.11 -17.74 -3.01
CA LEU A 164 27.24 -17.66 -2.06
C LEU A 164 28.52 -18.35 -2.56
N ARG A 165 28.43 -19.17 -3.60
CA ARG A 165 29.53 -20.01 -4.12
C ARG A 165 30.05 -19.55 -5.50
N LEU A 166 29.46 -18.52 -6.09
CA LEU A 166 29.84 -18.04 -7.41
C LEU A 166 31.13 -17.19 -7.36
N PRO A 167 32.14 -17.48 -8.20
CA PRO A 167 33.22 -16.53 -8.49
C PRO A 167 32.66 -15.22 -9.04
N THR A 168 33.40 -14.12 -8.86
CA THR A 168 33.03 -12.75 -9.27
C THR A 168 32.95 -12.53 -10.79
N GLU A 169 32.59 -13.53 -11.60
CA GLU A 169 32.41 -13.36 -13.04
C GLU A 169 31.07 -12.65 -13.31
N ARG A 170 31.17 -11.41 -13.79
CA ARG A 170 30.03 -10.53 -14.05
C ARG A 170 29.51 -10.76 -15.48
N ARG A 171 28.27 -11.24 -15.62
CA ARG A 171 27.64 -11.46 -16.94
C ARG A 171 26.90 -10.23 -17.46
N LYS A 172 26.68 -10.17 -18.78
CA LYS A 172 26.17 -9.00 -19.53
C LYS A 172 24.64 -9.04 -19.79
N TYR A 173 23.82 -9.59 -18.90
CA TYR A 173 22.34 -9.60 -19.10
C TYR A 173 21.70 -8.40 -18.43
N ASN A 174 21.11 -7.44 -19.16
CA ASN A 174 20.40 -6.33 -18.51
C ASN A 174 18.93 -6.66 -18.23
N SER A 175 18.32 -5.94 -17.28
CA SER A 175 16.93 -6.17 -16.87
C SER A 175 15.95 -6.02 -18.04
N GLY A 176 16.20 -5.05 -18.93
CA GLY A 176 15.43 -4.86 -20.16
C GLY A 176 15.51 -6.05 -21.12
N PHE A 177 16.67 -6.67 -21.30
CA PHE A 177 16.88 -7.84 -22.15
C PHE A 177 16.12 -9.06 -21.66
N ILE A 178 16.12 -9.29 -20.34
CA ILE A 178 15.36 -10.39 -19.73
C ILE A 178 13.87 -10.19 -20.00
N VAL A 179 13.31 -9.03 -19.70
CA VAL A 179 11.87 -8.79 -19.87
C VAL A 179 11.48 -8.68 -21.35
N ASN A 180 12.31 -8.10 -22.22
CA ASN A 180 12.08 -8.09 -23.67
C ASN A 180 12.04 -9.50 -24.26
N SER A 181 12.72 -10.46 -23.64
CA SER A 181 12.69 -11.86 -24.04
C SER A 181 11.44 -12.59 -23.51
N PHE A 182 10.77 -12.06 -22.49
CA PHE A 182 9.54 -12.63 -21.92
C PHE A 182 8.40 -12.68 -22.95
N VAL A 183 8.35 -11.70 -23.85
CA VAL A 183 7.33 -11.59 -24.91
C VAL A 183 7.70 -12.33 -26.19
N ARG A 184 8.75 -13.15 -26.17
CA ARG A 184 9.20 -13.94 -27.31
C ARG A 184 9.16 -15.41 -26.97
N ASN A 185 8.77 -16.24 -27.95
CA ASN A 185 8.80 -17.68 -27.77
C ASN A 185 10.25 -18.16 -27.56
N HIS A 186 10.40 -19.22 -26.78
CA HIS A 186 11.66 -19.94 -26.65
C HIS A 186 11.45 -21.39 -27.05
N ILE A 187 12.27 -21.81 -28.01
CA ILE A 187 12.36 -23.19 -28.45
C ILE A 187 13.66 -23.75 -27.86
N ASP A 188 13.61 -24.99 -27.39
CA ASP A 188 14.80 -25.73 -27.01
C ASP A 188 15.49 -26.25 -28.27
N ASP A 189 16.72 -25.79 -28.51
CA ASP A 189 17.46 -26.09 -29.74
C ASP A 189 17.83 -27.59 -29.89
N THR A 190 17.74 -28.37 -28.80
CA THR A 190 18.10 -29.79 -28.78
C THR A 190 16.89 -30.67 -29.07
N THR A 191 15.73 -30.32 -28.53
CA THR A 191 14.49 -31.12 -28.62
C THR A 191 13.51 -30.58 -29.67
N GLY A 192 13.63 -29.30 -30.07
CA GLY A 192 12.70 -28.61 -30.96
C GLY A 192 11.38 -28.21 -30.28
N GLU A 193 11.23 -28.45 -28.98
CA GLU A 193 10.00 -28.15 -28.23
C GLU A 193 9.90 -26.66 -27.86
N VAL A 194 8.68 -26.11 -27.87
CA VAL A 194 8.40 -24.77 -27.36
C VAL A 194 8.39 -24.82 -25.82
N VAL A 195 9.51 -24.49 -25.21
CA VAL A 195 9.66 -24.45 -23.74
C VAL A 195 9.09 -23.17 -23.11
N TRP A 196 8.85 -22.13 -23.92
CA TRP A 196 8.12 -20.93 -23.50
C TRP A 196 7.26 -20.40 -24.64
N ASP A 197 5.94 -20.52 -24.52
CA ASP A 197 4.98 -19.83 -25.37
C ASP A 197 4.62 -18.46 -24.74
N ALA A 198 5.12 -17.38 -25.33
CA ALA A 198 4.90 -16.05 -24.79
C ALA A 198 3.42 -15.64 -24.82
N ASN A 199 2.69 -15.99 -25.87
CA ASN A 199 1.28 -15.61 -26.03
C ASN A 199 0.40 -16.31 -24.99
N GLU A 200 0.65 -17.60 -24.75
CA GLU A 200 -0.05 -18.37 -23.72
C GLU A 200 0.23 -17.80 -22.34
N GLN A 201 1.50 -17.57 -21.99
CA GLN A 201 1.89 -17.06 -20.68
C GLN A 201 1.35 -15.65 -20.41
N ILE A 202 1.42 -14.76 -21.40
CA ILE A 202 0.87 -13.39 -21.28
C ILE A 202 -0.65 -13.44 -21.11
N SER A 203 -1.34 -14.27 -21.90
CA SER A 203 -2.80 -14.44 -21.80
C SER A 203 -3.19 -14.97 -20.42
N LYS A 204 -2.45 -15.96 -19.90
CA LYS A 204 -2.64 -16.49 -18.55
C LYS A 204 -2.43 -15.44 -17.48
N ILE A 205 -1.36 -14.64 -17.57
CA ILE A 205 -1.10 -13.53 -16.62
C ILE A 205 -2.25 -12.53 -16.63
N LYS A 206 -2.65 -12.04 -17.81
CA LYS A 206 -3.76 -11.08 -17.93
C LYS A 206 -5.07 -11.66 -17.37
N LYS A 207 -5.34 -12.94 -17.63
CA LYS A 207 -6.51 -13.65 -17.09
C LYS A 207 -6.49 -13.71 -15.56
N VAL A 208 -5.37 -14.14 -14.96
CA VAL A 208 -5.23 -14.26 -13.49
C VAL A 208 -5.39 -12.91 -12.81
N LEU A 209 -4.75 -11.86 -13.32
CA LEU A 209 -4.88 -10.50 -12.76
C LEU A 209 -6.32 -9.94 -12.90
N ASN A 210 -7.13 -10.49 -13.80
CA ASN A 210 -8.50 -10.05 -14.03
C ASN A 210 -9.55 -10.88 -13.25
N TYR A 211 -9.17 -11.97 -12.55
CA TYR A 211 -10.10 -12.67 -11.66
C TYR A 211 -10.56 -11.80 -10.50
N LYS A 212 -9.69 -10.90 -10.00
CA LYS A 212 -10.01 -9.89 -8.99
C LYS A 212 -10.60 -10.50 -7.70
N ASP A 213 -10.14 -11.69 -7.37
CA ASP A 213 -10.55 -12.56 -6.25
C ASP A 213 -9.38 -12.79 -5.28
N CYS A 214 -8.58 -11.75 -5.05
CA CYS A 214 -7.44 -11.85 -4.13
C CYS A 214 -7.93 -11.91 -2.67
N PHE A 215 -7.38 -12.86 -1.90
CA PHE A 215 -7.54 -12.85 -0.45
C PHE A 215 -6.73 -11.71 0.15
N ILE A 216 -7.44 -10.69 0.66
CA ILE A 216 -6.83 -9.58 1.40
C ILE A 216 -7.31 -9.67 2.85
N THR A 217 -6.36 -9.90 3.75
CA THR A 217 -6.62 -9.98 5.18
C THR A 217 -5.91 -8.86 5.92
N LYS A 218 -6.61 -8.25 6.87
CA LYS A 218 -6.01 -7.31 7.81
C LYS A 218 -5.72 -8.01 9.13
N LYS A 219 -4.46 -7.96 9.57
CA LYS A 219 -4.07 -8.51 10.87
C LYS A 219 -4.88 -7.84 11.98
N VAL A 220 -5.55 -8.65 12.78
CA VAL A 220 -6.18 -8.20 14.02
C VAL A 220 -5.14 -8.10 15.12
N GLU A 221 -5.21 -7.03 15.91
CA GLU A 221 -4.26 -6.83 16.99
C GLU A 221 -4.85 -6.06 18.17
N GLU A 222 -4.30 -6.35 19.34
CA GLU A 222 -4.53 -5.56 20.53
C GLU A 222 -3.60 -4.35 20.47
N SER A 223 -4.15 -3.16 20.62
CA SER A 223 -3.33 -1.95 20.64
C SER A 223 -2.54 -1.84 21.94
N THR A 224 -1.28 -1.47 21.80
CA THR A 224 -0.34 -1.21 22.89
C THR A 224 0.31 0.16 22.69
N GLY A 225 1.02 0.66 23.70
CA GLY A 225 1.74 1.94 23.63
C GLY A 225 1.15 2.95 24.60
N GLU A 226 1.03 4.20 24.15
CA GLU A 226 0.59 5.32 24.98
C GLU A 226 -0.85 5.15 25.46
N PHE A 227 -1.12 5.50 26.72
CA PHE A 227 -2.47 5.42 27.29
C PHE A 227 -3.40 6.54 26.82
N TYR A 228 -2.84 7.71 26.54
CA TYR A 228 -3.57 8.94 26.20
C TYR A 228 -2.61 9.93 25.53
N ASN A 229 -3.16 11.00 24.94
CA ASN A 229 -2.35 12.11 24.44
C ASN A 229 -1.63 12.79 25.62
N GLN A 230 -0.30 12.93 25.53
CA GLN A 230 0.56 13.36 26.64
C GLN A 230 0.42 14.85 26.98
N THR A 231 -0.24 15.66 26.14
CA THR A 231 -0.51 17.06 26.44
C THR A 231 -1.53 17.19 27.57
N LEU A 232 -1.14 17.86 28.66
CA LEU A 232 -2.05 18.23 29.73
C LEU A 232 -3.05 19.28 29.24
N VAL A 233 -4.31 19.07 29.57
CA VAL A 233 -5.41 19.97 29.27
C VAL A 233 -6.14 20.36 30.55
N GLY A 234 -6.82 21.49 30.51
CA GLY A 234 -7.68 21.93 31.60
C GLY A 234 -8.90 21.02 31.80
N PRO A 235 -9.64 21.21 32.92
CA PRO A 235 -10.69 20.29 33.36
C PRO A 235 -11.81 20.00 32.37
N ASN A 236 -12.18 20.97 31.54
CA ASN A 236 -13.28 20.84 30.59
C ASN A 236 -12.99 19.87 29.44
N MET A 237 -11.72 19.61 29.16
CA MET A 237 -11.27 18.77 28.05
C MET A 237 -10.78 17.40 28.51
N ALA A 238 -10.40 17.27 29.79
CA ALA A 238 -9.74 16.09 30.32
C ALA A 238 -10.69 14.89 30.35
N THR A 239 -10.25 13.78 29.77
CA THR A 239 -10.96 12.48 29.80
C THR A 239 -10.23 11.44 30.64
N ALA A 240 -8.99 11.70 31.04
CA ALA A 240 -8.23 10.89 31.99
C ALA A 240 -7.52 11.78 33.03
N PRO A 241 -7.39 11.33 34.28
CA PRO A 241 -6.75 12.09 35.34
C PRO A 241 -5.22 12.13 35.21
N ILE A 242 -4.60 13.14 35.83
CA ILE A 242 -3.14 13.22 36.00
C ILE A 242 -2.64 12.09 36.92
N ARG A 243 -3.40 11.80 37.99
CA ARG A 243 -3.17 10.73 38.96
C ARG A 243 -4.51 10.19 39.42
N ALA A 244 -4.59 8.91 39.77
CA ALA A 244 -5.85 8.26 40.18
C ALA A 244 -6.62 9.00 41.30
N SER A 245 -5.92 9.71 42.19
CA SER A 245 -6.50 10.48 43.29
C SER A 245 -7.00 11.88 42.92
N LEU A 246 -6.78 12.34 41.68
CA LEU A 246 -7.11 13.69 41.24
C LEU A 246 -8.27 13.64 40.23
N ASP A 247 -9.41 14.22 40.59
CA ASP A 247 -10.56 14.31 39.68
C ASP A 247 -10.19 15.18 38.47
N PRO A 248 -10.27 14.66 37.23
CA PRO A 248 -9.95 15.42 36.03
C PRO A 248 -10.86 16.64 35.85
N LYS A 249 -12.06 16.64 36.41
CA LYS A 249 -12.99 17.78 36.38
C LYS A 249 -12.57 18.95 37.28
N ILE A 250 -11.59 18.75 38.16
CA ILE A 250 -11.03 19.80 39.03
C ILE A 250 -9.62 20.15 38.56
N TYR A 251 -8.77 19.14 38.35
CA TYR A 251 -7.34 19.31 38.15
C TYR A 251 -6.90 19.25 36.68
N GLY A 252 -7.83 18.99 35.76
CA GLY A 252 -7.46 18.70 34.38
C GLY A 252 -6.82 17.33 34.25
N GLY A 253 -6.17 17.11 33.11
CA GLY A 253 -5.57 15.81 32.82
C GLY A 253 -5.29 15.62 31.35
N TYR A 254 -5.49 14.41 30.87
CA TYR A 254 -5.15 14.00 29.51
C TYR A 254 -6.39 13.80 28.65
N THR A 255 -6.20 13.83 27.33
CA THR A 255 -7.24 13.60 26.33
C THR A 255 -7.01 12.30 25.58
N ASN A 256 -8.05 11.85 24.86
CA ASN A 256 -7.96 10.75 23.90
C ASN A 256 -7.41 9.45 24.52
N VAL A 257 -8.18 8.88 25.46
CA VAL A 257 -7.84 7.58 26.07
C VAL A 257 -7.78 6.51 24.98
N ASN A 258 -6.61 5.96 24.77
CA ASN A 258 -6.36 4.96 23.74
C ASN A 258 -6.94 3.60 24.17
N ILE A 259 -7.64 2.96 23.25
CA ILE A 259 -8.33 1.69 23.45
C ILE A 259 -7.44 0.53 22.95
N ALA A 260 -7.27 -0.51 23.78
CA ALA A 260 -6.54 -1.74 23.47
C ALA A 260 -7.35 -2.70 22.60
N TYR A 261 -8.58 -3.01 23.06
CA TYR A 261 -9.51 -3.94 22.42
C TYR A 261 -10.96 -3.56 22.80
N MET A 262 -11.94 -4.26 22.24
CA MET A 262 -13.36 -4.07 22.51
C MET A 262 -13.97 -5.32 23.18
N VAL A 263 -15.01 -5.12 23.97
CA VAL A 263 -15.85 -6.18 24.56
C VAL A 263 -17.25 -6.03 23.98
N ALA A 264 -17.82 -7.11 23.44
CA ALA A 264 -19.25 -7.13 23.13
C ALA A 264 -20.02 -7.54 24.38
N LEU A 265 -21.01 -6.73 24.76
CA LEU A 265 -21.82 -6.97 25.94
C LEU A 265 -23.27 -6.55 25.72
N GLU A 266 -24.15 -7.12 26.52
CA GLU A 266 -25.53 -6.70 26.70
C GLU A 266 -25.68 -6.09 28.10
N TYR A 267 -26.38 -4.96 28.22
CA TYR A 267 -26.59 -4.29 29.49
C TYR A 267 -27.99 -3.71 29.62
N ARG A 268 -28.50 -3.60 30.85
CA ARG A 268 -29.79 -2.95 31.11
C ARG A 268 -29.68 -1.43 31.06
N LYS A 269 -30.46 -0.79 30.19
CA LYS A 269 -30.64 0.68 30.13
C LYS A 269 -32.13 1.01 30.32
N GLY A 270 -32.51 1.37 31.53
CA GLY A 270 -33.92 1.53 31.89
C GLY A 270 -34.63 0.17 31.86
N THR A 271 -35.72 0.05 31.11
CA THR A 271 -36.48 -1.22 30.99
C THR A 271 -35.99 -2.14 29.87
N GLN A 272 -35.06 -1.68 29.03
CA GLN A 272 -34.60 -2.43 27.86
C GLN A 272 -33.19 -2.98 28.07
N MET A 273 -32.95 -4.18 27.54
CA MET A 273 -31.59 -4.68 27.33
C MET A 273 -31.03 -4.13 26.02
N LYS A 274 -29.75 -3.76 26.01
CA LYS A 274 -29.07 -3.22 24.83
C LYS A 274 -27.71 -3.88 24.63
N LYS A 275 -27.41 -4.25 23.39
CA LYS A 275 -26.10 -4.76 22.97
C LYS A 275 -25.18 -3.61 22.53
N VAL A 276 -23.90 -3.67 22.88
CA VAL A 276 -22.91 -2.62 22.55
C VAL A 276 -21.49 -3.18 22.47
N LEU A 277 -20.61 -2.48 21.76
CA LEU A 277 -19.16 -2.64 21.88
C LEU A 277 -18.63 -1.63 22.91
N ALA A 278 -18.00 -2.12 23.96
CA ALA A 278 -17.30 -1.30 24.94
C ALA A 278 -15.79 -1.30 24.65
N GLY A 279 -15.18 -0.13 24.50
CA GLY A 279 -13.73 -0.02 24.35
C GLY A 279 -13.02 -0.15 25.69
N ILE A 280 -12.01 -1.03 25.77
CA ILE A 280 -11.16 -1.21 26.94
C ILE A 280 -9.88 -0.37 26.80
N PRO A 281 -9.62 0.58 27.71
CA PRO A 281 -8.40 1.38 27.70
C PRO A 281 -7.12 0.54 27.83
N ILE A 282 -6.05 0.98 27.15
CA ILE A 282 -4.72 0.32 27.22
C ILE A 282 -4.23 0.24 28.66
N MET A 283 -4.46 1.28 29.49
CA MET A 283 -4.01 1.31 30.88
C MET A 283 -4.61 0.19 31.76
N PHE A 284 -5.77 -0.37 31.38
CA PHE A 284 -6.44 -1.42 32.14
C PHE A 284 -6.30 -2.82 31.53
N ALA A 285 -5.88 -2.92 30.27
CA ALA A 285 -5.86 -4.18 29.52
C ALA A 285 -5.08 -5.31 30.21
N GLN A 286 -3.91 -5.01 30.80
CA GLN A 286 -3.12 -6.01 31.55
C GLN A 286 -3.78 -6.45 32.85
N ARG A 287 -4.44 -5.53 33.59
CA ARG A 287 -5.17 -5.86 34.81
C ARG A 287 -6.34 -6.78 34.48
N PHE A 288 -7.16 -6.40 33.51
CA PHE A 288 -8.34 -7.16 33.09
C PHE A 288 -8.02 -8.53 32.49
N LYS A 289 -6.80 -8.72 31.98
CA LYS A 289 -6.32 -10.05 31.55
C LYS A 289 -6.13 -11.02 32.71
N ARG A 290 -5.76 -10.52 33.90
CA ARG A 290 -5.47 -11.33 35.10
C ARG A 290 -6.67 -11.42 36.05
N ASP A 291 -7.52 -10.41 36.02
CA ASP A 291 -8.63 -10.22 36.93
C ASP A 291 -9.90 -9.86 36.14
N GLN A 292 -10.75 -10.87 35.92
CA GLN A 292 -12.01 -10.69 35.19
C GLN A 292 -13.08 -9.96 36.00
N GLU A 293 -13.01 -10.02 37.34
CA GLU A 293 -13.95 -9.31 38.20
C GLU A 293 -13.74 -7.79 38.06
N ALA A 294 -12.48 -7.34 38.03
CA ALA A 294 -12.16 -5.94 37.75
C ALA A 294 -12.66 -5.44 36.39
N LEU A 295 -12.70 -6.30 35.36
CA LEU A 295 -13.30 -5.96 34.07
C LEU A 295 -14.82 -5.75 34.22
N ILE A 296 -15.50 -6.66 34.91
CA ILE A 296 -16.95 -6.59 35.12
C ILE A 296 -17.29 -5.34 35.94
N GLU A 297 -16.56 -5.06 37.01
CA GLU A 297 -16.72 -3.84 37.82
C GLU A 297 -16.55 -2.58 36.97
N TYR A 298 -15.48 -2.50 36.18
CA TYR A 298 -15.26 -1.39 35.26
C TYR A 298 -16.41 -1.18 34.28
N LEU A 299 -16.95 -2.27 33.71
CA LEU A 299 -18.09 -2.19 32.80
C LEU A 299 -19.37 -1.74 33.54
N LYS A 300 -19.61 -2.25 34.76
CA LYS A 300 -20.75 -1.84 35.59
C LYS A 300 -20.70 -0.35 35.93
N GLU A 301 -19.53 0.17 36.26
CA GLU A 301 -19.30 1.60 36.49
C GLU A 301 -19.51 2.41 35.20
N GLN A 302 -18.93 1.98 34.08
CA GLN A 302 -19.02 2.66 32.79
C GLN A 302 -20.47 2.80 32.31
N PHE A 303 -21.27 1.73 32.43
CA PHE A 303 -22.66 1.68 31.97
C PHE A 303 -23.68 2.01 33.06
N ARG A 304 -23.24 2.23 34.31
CA ARG A 304 -24.07 2.56 35.48
C ARG A 304 -25.19 1.55 35.72
N THR A 305 -24.86 0.27 35.65
CA THR A 305 -25.80 -0.85 35.87
C THR A 305 -25.08 -2.07 36.41
N ASN A 306 -25.78 -2.89 37.21
CA ASN A 306 -25.25 -4.18 37.68
C ASN A 306 -25.58 -5.35 36.75
N GLU A 307 -26.50 -5.14 35.79
CA GLU A 307 -26.99 -6.16 34.88
C GLU A 307 -26.22 -6.08 33.56
N ILE A 308 -25.11 -6.82 33.48
CA ILE A 308 -24.23 -6.91 32.32
C ILE A 308 -24.02 -8.39 31.97
N ILE A 309 -24.16 -8.72 30.69
CA ILE A 309 -23.86 -10.04 30.12
C ILE A 309 -22.77 -9.84 29.06
N ILE A 310 -21.63 -10.49 29.22
CA ILE A 310 -20.55 -10.44 28.23
C ILE A 310 -20.86 -11.45 27.12
N LEU A 311 -21.02 -10.96 25.89
CA LEU A 311 -21.26 -11.78 24.70
C LEU A 311 -19.94 -12.27 24.10
N LYS A 312 -18.94 -11.37 24.04
CA LYS A 312 -17.57 -11.71 23.63
C LYS A 312 -16.56 -10.87 24.41
N PRO A 313 -15.67 -11.50 25.20
CA PRO A 313 -14.79 -10.78 26.13
C PRO A 313 -13.64 -10.05 25.44
N LYS A 314 -13.34 -10.37 24.18
CA LYS A 314 -12.23 -9.74 23.46
C LYS A 314 -12.47 -9.73 21.95
N ILE A 315 -12.58 -8.53 21.41
CA ILE A 315 -12.66 -8.21 19.99
C ILE A 315 -11.52 -7.24 19.70
N LEU A 316 -10.59 -7.67 18.85
CA LEU A 316 -9.38 -6.90 18.55
C LEU A 316 -9.67 -5.80 17.51
N LYS A 317 -8.77 -4.82 17.40
CA LYS A 317 -8.88 -3.83 16.32
C LYS A 317 -8.71 -4.51 14.96
N SER A 318 -9.33 -3.91 13.95
CA SER A 318 -9.42 -4.46 12.60
C SER A 318 -10.22 -5.76 12.50
N GLN A 319 -11.02 -6.13 13.51
CA GLN A 319 -11.98 -7.22 13.37
C GLN A 319 -12.86 -6.98 12.15
N LEU A 320 -12.93 -7.97 11.26
CA LEU A 320 -13.80 -7.94 10.09
C LEU A 320 -15.23 -8.31 10.50
N VAL A 321 -16.18 -7.52 10.01
CA VAL A 321 -17.62 -7.77 10.14
C VAL A 321 -18.31 -7.53 8.80
N ASP A 322 -19.36 -8.30 8.53
CA ASP A 322 -20.38 -7.97 7.53
C ASP A 322 -21.54 -7.32 8.29
N PHE A 323 -21.71 -6.01 8.09
CA PHE A 323 -22.76 -5.23 8.70
C PHE A 323 -23.72 -4.76 7.62
N ASP A 324 -24.94 -5.32 7.61
CA ASP A 324 -26.00 -4.98 6.65
C ASP A 324 -25.56 -5.09 5.18
N GLY A 325 -24.77 -6.14 4.86
CA GLY A 325 -24.24 -6.41 3.52
C GLY A 325 -22.98 -5.63 3.14
N HIS A 326 -22.40 -4.88 4.09
CA HIS A 326 -21.16 -4.13 3.89
C HIS A 326 -20.03 -4.67 4.78
N LEU A 327 -18.91 -5.05 4.15
CA LEU A 327 -17.71 -5.48 4.87
C LEU A 327 -16.97 -4.29 5.50
N LEU A 328 -16.84 -4.30 6.83
CA LEU A 328 -16.21 -3.24 7.62
C LEU A 328 -15.14 -3.82 8.55
N TYR A 329 -14.10 -3.03 8.80
CA TYR A 329 -13.16 -3.25 9.88
C TYR A 329 -13.52 -2.39 11.09
N LEU A 330 -13.63 -3.01 12.26
CA LEU A 330 -13.84 -2.28 13.51
C LEU A 330 -12.53 -1.57 13.92
N ALA A 331 -12.50 -0.24 13.80
CA ALA A 331 -11.34 0.57 14.21
C ALA A 331 -11.37 0.87 15.72
N SER A 332 -12.57 1.09 16.25
CA SER A 332 -12.86 1.24 17.67
C SER A 332 -14.31 0.81 17.96
N SER A 333 -14.77 1.01 19.20
CA SER A 333 -16.16 0.75 19.59
C SER A 333 -17.19 1.61 18.86
N GLY A 334 -16.78 2.74 18.26
CA GLY A 334 -17.67 3.67 17.56
C GLY A 334 -17.17 4.18 16.22
N GLU A 335 -16.06 3.64 15.72
CA GLU A 335 -15.45 4.03 14.44
C GLU A 335 -15.16 2.77 13.62
N PHE A 336 -15.61 2.78 12.37
CA PHE A 336 -15.43 1.69 11.42
C PHE A 336 -14.65 2.19 10.21
N ASN A 337 -13.93 1.29 9.54
CA ASN A 337 -13.32 1.53 8.26
C ASN A 337 -13.95 0.60 7.21
N ASN A 338 -14.01 1.05 5.96
CA ASN A 338 -14.35 0.16 4.87
C ASN A 338 -13.35 -1.01 4.81
N ALA A 339 -13.85 -2.21 4.51
CA ALA A 339 -13.03 -3.39 4.25
C ALA A 339 -13.18 -3.91 2.81
N LYS A 340 -14.13 -3.35 2.04
CA LYS A 340 -14.41 -3.78 0.67
C LYS A 340 -13.44 -3.15 -0.32
N GLN A 341 -12.81 -3.98 -1.14
CA GLN A 341 -11.85 -3.56 -2.17
C GLN A 341 -12.59 -3.06 -3.42
N LEU A 342 -12.22 -1.87 -3.93
CA LEU A 342 -12.80 -1.36 -5.18
C LEU A 342 -12.27 -2.17 -6.37
N ILE A 343 -13.19 -2.61 -7.22
CA ILE A 343 -12.88 -3.32 -8.47
C ILE A 343 -13.24 -2.43 -9.65
N LEU A 344 -12.23 -2.10 -10.45
CA LEU A 344 -12.36 -1.40 -11.72
C LEU A 344 -12.06 -2.33 -12.90
N ASP A 345 -12.62 -2.03 -14.07
CA ASP A 345 -12.26 -2.69 -15.32
C ASP A 345 -10.89 -2.21 -15.83
N TYR A 346 -10.43 -2.76 -16.95
CA TYR A 346 -9.14 -2.43 -17.52
C TYR A 346 -9.06 -0.95 -17.96
N GLU A 347 -10.11 -0.45 -18.61
CA GLU A 347 -10.20 0.93 -19.13
C GLU A 347 -10.04 1.96 -18.01
N PHE A 348 -10.71 1.77 -16.88
CA PHE A 348 -10.63 2.68 -15.74
C PHE A 348 -9.37 2.48 -14.89
N ASN A 349 -8.84 1.25 -14.78
CA ASN A 349 -7.54 1.04 -14.16
C ASN A 349 -6.43 1.78 -14.92
N GLU A 350 -6.46 1.74 -16.25
CA GLU A 350 -5.55 2.51 -17.09
C GLU A 350 -5.71 4.01 -16.86
N LEU A 351 -6.95 4.52 -16.93
CA LEU A 351 -7.23 5.94 -16.76
C LEU A 351 -6.66 6.45 -15.44
N VAL A 352 -6.98 5.77 -14.33
CA VAL A 352 -6.49 6.14 -13.00
C VAL A 352 -4.96 6.01 -12.92
N TYR A 353 -4.36 4.99 -13.54
CA TYR A 353 -2.91 4.84 -13.58
C TYR A 353 -2.22 6.00 -14.30
N LEU A 354 -2.78 6.46 -15.41
CA LEU A 354 -2.27 7.62 -16.14
C LEU A 354 -2.40 8.91 -15.31
N ILE A 355 -3.47 9.06 -14.54
CA ILE A 355 -3.65 10.19 -13.61
C ILE A 355 -2.61 10.13 -12.48
N ASP A 356 -2.49 8.99 -11.78
CA ASP A 356 -1.53 8.78 -10.67
C ASP A 356 -0.07 9.03 -11.10
N LYS A 357 0.25 8.72 -12.36
CA LYS A 357 1.59 8.92 -12.92
C LYS A 357 1.81 10.28 -13.57
N ASP A 358 0.82 11.17 -13.54
CA ASP A 358 0.87 12.47 -14.22
C ASP A 358 1.21 12.33 -15.72
N LYS A 359 0.61 11.31 -16.36
CA LYS A 359 0.80 10.95 -17.77
C LYS A 359 -0.45 11.13 -18.62
N LEU A 360 -1.60 11.42 -18.03
CA LEU A 360 -2.83 11.65 -18.77
C LEU A 360 -2.80 13.05 -19.39
N SER A 361 -2.85 13.13 -20.72
CA SER A 361 -2.89 14.41 -21.45
C SER A 361 -4.31 14.97 -21.54
N GLU A 362 -4.43 16.29 -21.55
CA GLU A 362 -5.71 16.95 -21.79
C GLU A 362 -6.19 16.71 -23.23
N SER A 363 -7.43 16.24 -23.37
CA SER A 363 -8.13 16.04 -24.64
C SER A 363 -9.63 15.86 -24.37
N ASP A 364 -10.47 16.12 -25.39
CA ASP A 364 -11.91 15.88 -25.31
C ASP A 364 -12.24 14.43 -24.94
N GLU A 365 -11.46 13.48 -25.46
CA GLU A 365 -11.65 12.05 -25.17
C GLU A 365 -11.35 11.75 -23.70
N ASN A 366 -10.26 12.26 -23.15
CA ASN A 366 -9.95 12.04 -21.73
C ASN A 366 -10.94 12.77 -20.81
N HIS A 367 -11.51 13.91 -21.22
CA HIS A 367 -12.64 14.51 -20.50
C HIS A 367 -13.86 13.59 -20.46
N LYS A 368 -14.22 12.96 -21.59
CA LYS A 368 -15.31 11.98 -21.64
C LYS A 368 -15.03 10.78 -20.75
N ARG A 369 -13.80 10.24 -20.79
CA ARG A 369 -13.38 9.11 -19.92
C ARG A 369 -13.48 9.46 -18.43
N LEU A 370 -13.06 10.65 -18.03
CA LEU A 370 -13.17 11.14 -16.64
C LEU A 370 -14.64 11.27 -16.21
N ASN A 371 -15.49 11.86 -17.06
CA ASN A 371 -16.94 11.98 -16.78
C ASN A 371 -17.60 10.58 -16.69
N LYS A 372 -17.24 9.65 -17.59
CA LYS A 372 -17.72 8.27 -17.56
C LYS A 372 -17.28 7.55 -16.28
N PHE A 373 -16.01 7.70 -15.88
CA PHE A 373 -15.51 7.16 -14.61
C PHE A 373 -16.30 7.69 -13.42
N TYR A 374 -16.57 9.00 -13.39
CA TYR A 374 -17.36 9.64 -12.33
C TYR A 374 -18.72 8.97 -12.15
N GLN A 375 -19.46 8.76 -13.25
CA GLN A 375 -20.76 8.08 -13.22
C GLN A 375 -20.64 6.63 -12.76
N VAL A 376 -19.71 5.85 -13.32
CA VAL A 376 -19.49 4.45 -12.94
C VAL A 376 -19.10 4.33 -11.46
N PHE A 377 -18.34 5.29 -10.93
CA PHE A 377 -17.98 5.30 -9.52
C PHE A 377 -19.21 5.54 -8.62
N ILE A 378 -20.09 6.46 -9.00
CA ILE A 378 -21.37 6.69 -8.29
C ILE A 378 -22.20 5.41 -8.28
N GLU A 379 -22.39 4.77 -9.45
CA GLU A 379 -23.15 3.51 -9.56
C GLU A 379 -22.55 2.41 -8.67
N LYS A 380 -21.22 2.32 -8.60
CA LYS A 380 -20.54 1.38 -7.70
C LYS A 380 -20.83 1.71 -6.23
N LEU A 381 -20.75 2.97 -5.82
CA LEU A 381 -21.11 3.37 -4.45
C LEU A 381 -22.56 2.97 -4.12
N GLU A 382 -23.50 3.31 -5.00
CA GLU A 382 -24.93 3.01 -4.84
C GLU A 382 -25.18 1.50 -4.71
N LYS A 383 -24.55 0.68 -5.57
CA LYS A 383 -24.81 -0.76 -5.63
C LYS A 383 -24.05 -1.58 -4.57
N HIS A 384 -22.85 -1.15 -4.19
CA HIS A 384 -21.91 -2.00 -3.48
C HIS A 384 -21.44 -1.45 -2.14
N TYR A 385 -21.75 -0.20 -1.81
CA TYR A 385 -21.30 0.44 -0.58
C TYR A 385 -22.47 1.09 0.21
N PRO A 386 -23.32 0.30 0.89
CA PRO A 386 -24.46 0.81 1.68
C PRO A 386 -24.14 1.94 2.66
N PHE A 387 -22.94 1.98 3.24
CA PHE A 387 -22.55 3.05 4.17
C PHE A 387 -22.21 4.39 3.48
N TYR A 388 -22.08 4.41 2.16
CA TYR A 388 -21.68 5.58 1.38
C TYR A 388 -22.78 6.14 0.47
N GLN A 389 -24.05 5.72 0.65
CA GLN A 389 -25.20 6.20 -0.14
C GLN A 389 -25.38 7.73 -0.09
N ASN A 390 -25.14 8.34 1.08
CA ASN A 390 -25.21 9.79 1.20
C ASN A 390 -24.14 10.51 0.37
N ILE A 391 -22.95 9.91 0.23
CA ILE A 391 -21.88 10.45 -0.62
C ILE A 391 -22.26 10.27 -2.09
N ALA A 392 -22.76 9.09 -2.47
CA ALA A 392 -23.24 8.83 -3.82
C ALA A 392 -24.29 9.84 -4.28
N ARG A 393 -25.29 10.12 -3.43
CA ARG A 393 -26.31 11.15 -3.69
C ARG A 393 -25.72 12.55 -3.87
N LYS A 394 -24.74 12.93 -3.04
CA LYS A 394 -24.06 14.23 -3.18
C LYS A 394 -23.26 14.33 -4.47
N PHE A 395 -22.56 13.27 -4.87
CA PHE A 395 -21.87 13.21 -6.16
C PHE A 395 -22.85 13.28 -7.33
N LYS A 396 -23.97 12.55 -7.27
CA LYS A 396 -25.02 12.63 -8.29
C LYS A 396 -25.52 14.07 -8.49
N ASN A 397 -25.79 14.78 -7.40
CA ASN A 397 -26.19 16.20 -7.43
C ASN A 397 -25.09 17.13 -7.98
N ALA A 398 -23.81 16.76 -7.79
CA ALA A 398 -22.65 17.53 -8.22
C ALA A 398 -22.17 17.17 -9.64
N THR A 399 -22.87 16.30 -10.38
CA THR A 399 -22.47 15.83 -11.71
C THR A 399 -22.15 16.98 -12.67
N ASN A 400 -23.08 17.92 -12.83
CA ASN A 400 -22.91 19.05 -13.75
C ASN A 400 -21.75 19.96 -13.33
N ASP A 401 -21.49 20.08 -12.03
CA ASP A 401 -20.37 20.88 -11.53
C ASP A 401 -19.04 20.18 -11.79
N PHE A 402 -18.98 18.85 -11.59
CA PHE A 402 -17.81 18.05 -11.91
C PHE A 402 -17.47 18.14 -13.40
N GLU A 403 -18.46 18.04 -14.29
CA GLU A 403 -18.26 18.11 -15.74
C GLU A 403 -17.66 19.45 -16.19
N LYS A 404 -17.91 20.53 -15.45
CA LYS A 404 -17.38 21.88 -15.72
C LYS A 404 -16.01 22.15 -15.09
N LEU A 405 -15.49 21.26 -14.24
CA LEU A 405 -14.15 21.41 -13.68
C LEU A 405 -13.09 21.38 -14.79
N ASP A 406 -12.04 22.17 -14.61
CA ASP A 406 -10.85 22.08 -15.46
C ASP A 406 -10.22 20.69 -15.39
N PHE A 407 -9.50 20.30 -16.45
CA PHE A 407 -8.93 18.97 -16.59
C PHE A 407 -8.07 18.55 -15.39
N THR A 408 -7.22 19.45 -14.91
CA THR A 408 -6.33 19.18 -13.77
C THR A 408 -7.11 18.95 -12.49
N LYS A 409 -8.15 19.75 -12.23
CA LYS A 409 -9.05 19.53 -11.08
C LYS A 409 -9.84 18.24 -11.21
N LYS A 410 -10.34 17.87 -12.40
CA LYS A 410 -11.01 16.57 -12.59
C LYS A 410 -10.11 15.40 -12.21
N CYS A 411 -8.87 15.40 -12.70
CA CYS A 411 -7.87 14.38 -12.37
C CYS A 411 -7.65 14.27 -10.85
N LYS A 412 -7.42 15.39 -10.17
CA LYS A 412 -7.24 15.42 -8.70
C LYS A 412 -8.51 14.98 -7.96
N PHE A 413 -9.68 15.39 -8.43
CA PHE A 413 -10.96 14.99 -7.84
C PHE A 413 -11.15 13.47 -7.93
N VAL A 414 -10.82 12.86 -9.07
CA VAL A 414 -10.87 11.39 -9.24
C VAL A 414 -9.97 10.67 -8.23
N LEU A 415 -8.74 11.17 -7.98
CA LEU A 415 -7.88 10.58 -6.95
C LEU A 415 -8.48 10.69 -5.54
N GLU A 416 -9.13 11.81 -5.21
CA GLU A 416 -9.85 11.96 -3.93
C GLU A 416 -11.08 11.04 -3.84
N MET A 417 -11.78 10.77 -4.95
CA MET A 417 -12.88 9.82 -4.98
C MET A 417 -12.44 8.42 -4.56
N LEU A 418 -11.30 7.95 -5.07
CA LEU A 418 -10.78 6.62 -4.77
C LEU A 418 -10.55 6.39 -3.27
N LYS A 419 -10.17 7.45 -2.53
CA LYS A 419 -9.95 7.40 -1.08
C LYS A 419 -11.18 6.98 -0.30
N ILE A 420 -12.39 7.34 -0.76
CA ILE A 420 -13.66 6.97 -0.12
C ILE A 420 -13.82 5.44 0.00
N THR A 421 -13.34 4.72 -1.02
CA THR A 421 -13.51 3.27 -1.14
C THR A 421 -12.27 2.48 -0.71
N GLN A 422 -11.23 3.12 -0.18
CA GLN A 422 -10.06 2.41 0.31
C GLN A 422 -10.42 1.53 1.51
N ALA A 423 -9.73 0.40 1.65
CA ALA A 423 -9.95 -0.54 2.76
C ALA A 423 -9.12 -0.18 4.01
N ASN A 424 -9.04 1.11 4.32
CA ASN A 424 -8.20 1.67 5.38
C ASN A 424 -8.85 2.93 5.99
N SER A 425 -8.09 3.70 6.76
CA SER A 425 -8.56 4.92 7.44
C SER A 425 -8.20 6.21 6.69
N THR A 426 -7.80 6.11 5.41
CA THR A 426 -7.55 7.28 4.56
C THR A 426 -8.85 8.06 4.40
N ASN A 427 -8.75 9.39 4.38
CA ASN A 427 -9.92 10.24 4.19
C ASN A 427 -9.81 11.05 2.90
N ALA A 428 -10.96 11.33 2.28
CA ALA A 428 -11.05 12.16 1.08
C ALA A 428 -11.25 13.64 1.40
N TYR A 429 -10.71 14.54 0.58
CA TYR A 429 -10.77 15.99 0.79
C TYR A 429 -11.33 16.70 -0.45
N PHE A 430 -12.58 17.17 -0.37
CA PHE A 430 -13.27 17.77 -1.51
C PHE A 430 -13.51 19.28 -1.39
N LYS A 431 -13.27 19.88 -0.21
CA LYS A 431 -13.64 21.27 0.06
C LYS A 431 -13.01 22.25 -0.94
N ASN A 432 -11.76 21.99 -1.36
CA ASN A 432 -11.00 22.85 -2.25
C ASN A 432 -11.46 22.82 -3.72
N PHE A 433 -12.35 21.88 -4.10
CA PHE A 433 -12.90 21.84 -5.46
C PHE A 433 -14.10 22.77 -5.62
N GLY A 434 -14.76 23.15 -4.53
CA GLY A 434 -15.84 24.14 -4.55
C GLY A 434 -17.13 23.69 -5.24
N ILE A 435 -17.36 22.37 -5.37
CA ILE A 435 -18.54 21.82 -6.05
C ILE A 435 -19.44 21.02 -5.11
N GLY A 436 -20.74 20.97 -5.40
CA GLY A 436 -21.67 20.01 -4.78
C GLY A 436 -21.85 20.08 -3.26
N ASN A 437 -21.41 21.15 -2.61
CA ASN A 437 -21.35 21.28 -1.15
C ASN A 437 -20.63 20.08 -0.48
N LEU A 438 -19.57 19.61 -1.15
CA LEU A 438 -18.73 18.52 -0.69
C LEU A 438 -17.72 19.05 0.33
N GLY A 439 -17.61 18.35 1.45
CA GLY A 439 -16.66 18.65 2.53
C GLY A 439 -15.53 17.63 2.59
N ASP A 440 -14.67 17.81 3.59
CA ASP A 440 -13.56 16.91 3.85
C ASP A 440 -13.96 15.80 4.81
N ARG A 441 -13.34 14.62 4.64
CA ARG A 441 -13.48 13.42 5.48
C ARG A 441 -14.93 12.92 5.58
N MET A 442 -15.69 13.08 4.50
CA MET A 442 -17.10 12.65 4.43
C MET A 442 -17.28 11.12 4.48
N ASP A 443 -16.22 10.38 4.13
CA ASP A 443 -16.12 8.92 4.14
C ASP A 443 -15.91 8.33 5.54
N ARG A 444 -15.59 9.17 6.54
CA ARG A 444 -15.31 8.72 7.90
C ARG A 444 -16.57 8.18 8.59
N LEU A 445 -16.55 6.89 8.97
CA LEU A 445 -17.65 6.23 9.68
C LEU A 445 -17.47 6.31 11.21
N ASN A 446 -17.43 7.53 11.75
CA ASN A 446 -17.33 7.80 13.19
C ASN A 446 -18.73 7.98 13.82
N GLY A 447 -18.83 7.74 15.13
CA GLY A 447 -20.07 7.87 15.91
C GLY A 447 -21.11 6.82 15.55
N LYS A 448 -20.68 5.67 15.01
CA LYS A 448 -21.57 4.58 14.59
C LYS A 448 -21.72 3.57 15.73
N SER A 449 -22.93 3.06 15.92
CA SER A 449 -23.19 1.90 16.78
C SER A 449 -23.39 0.66 15.91
N LEU A 450 -22.86 -0.47 16.35
CA LEU A 450 -23.07 -1.75 15.69
C LEU A 450 -24.45 -2.30 16.05
N ASP A 451 -25.27 -2.62 15.03
CA ASP A 451 -26.50 -3.39 15.23
C ASP A 451 -26.14 -4.88 15.15
N PHE A 452 -26.13 -5.54 16.30
CA PHE A 452 -25.69 -6.93 16.43
C PHE A 452 -26.58 -7.92 15.67
N ASP A 453 -27.87 -7.63 15.52
CA ASP A 453 -28.81 -8.52 14.82
C ASP A 453 -28.56 -8.51 13.30
N LYS A 454 -28.02 -7.41 12.79
CA LYS A 454 -27.62 -7.23 11.38
C LYS A 454 -26.14 -7.46 11.13
N THR A 455 -25.39 -7.89 12.13
CA THR A 455 -23.93 -8.04 12.03
C THR A 455 -23.52 -9.51 12.07
N ILE A 456 -22.67 -9.91 11.12
CA ILE A 456 -21.96 -11.18 11.12
C ILE A 456 -20.48 -10.88 11.36
N PHE A 457 -19.93 -11.44 12.43
CA PHE A 457 -18.50 -11.39 12.71
C PHE A 457 -17.76 -12.43 11.87
N ILE A 458 -16.60 -12.05 11.35
CA ILE A 458 -15.79 -12.89 10.46
C ILE A 458 -14.37 -13.01 11.03
N ASP A 459 -14.02 -14.21 11.49
CA ASP A 459 -12.66 -14.52 11.92
C ASP A 459 -11.92 -15.19 10.74
N GLN A 460 -10.84 -14.56 10.27
CA GLN A 460 -10.05 -15.02 9.13
C GLN A 460 -8.70 -15.60 9.55
N SER A 461 -8.27 -16.67 8.88
CA SER A 461 -6.89 -17.16 8.93
C SER A 461 -5.90 -16.13 8.34
N VAL A 462 -4.60 -16.30 8.58
CA VAL A 462 -3.54 -15.38 8.11
C VAL A 462 -3.54 -15.19 6.58
N THR A 463 -3.96 -16.19 5.82
CA THR A 463 -4.07 -16.13 4.35
C THR A 463 -5.46 -15.73 3.86
N GLY A 464 -6.47 -15.72 4.74
CA GLY A 464 -7.87 -15.48 4.38
C GLY A 464 -8.58 -16.66 3.71
N MET A 465 -7.89 -17.79 3.50
CA MET A 465 -8.47 -18.98 2.86
C MET A 465 -9.51 -19.68 3.73
N TYR A 466 -9.31 -19.65 5.05
CA TYR A 466 -10.29 -20.13 6.01
C TYR A 466 -10.94 -18.95 6.73
N GLU A 467 -12.27 -19.00 6.83
CA GLU A 467 -13.07 -18.04 7.59
C GLU A 467 -14.10 -18.75 8.47
N LYS A 468 -14.39 -18.16 9.63
CA LYS A 468 -15.52 -18.53 10.49
C LYS A 468 -16.46 -17.35 10.61
N ARG A 469 -17.74 -17.55 10.28
CA ARG A 469 -18.82 -16.56 10.39
C ARG A 469 -19.75 -16.89 11.55
N TYR A 470 -20.08 -15.90 12.37
CA TYR A 470 -20.96 -16.08 13.53
C TYR A 470 -21.67 -14.77 13.91
N ARG A 471 -22.76 -14.89 14.68
CA ARG A 471 -23.48 -13.77 15.29
C ARG A 471 -23.27 -13.80 16.82
N LEU A 472 -23.42 -12.65 17.47
CA LEU A 472 -23.26 -12.47 18.91
C LEU A 472 -24.56 -12.12 19.63
#